data_AF-A0A935RVK2-F1
#
_entry.id   AF-A0A935RVK2-F1
#
_cell.length_a   1.000
_cell.length_b   1.000
_cell.length_c   1.000
_cell.angle_alpha   90.00
_cell.angle_beta   90.00
_cell.angle_gamma   90.00
#
_symmetry.space_group_name_H-M   'P 1'
#
loop_
_entity.id
_entity.type
_entity.pdbx_description
1 polymer ?
#
loop_
_entity_poly.entity_id
_entity_poly.type
_entity_poly.pdbx_seq_one_letter_code
_entity_poly.pdbx_strand_id
1 'polypeptide(L)'
;MDDIDIDLPNAKLAYTIIQSLLEGHEALGDLLVVMAHALDEDTLKALANTGEWHKYLESKRALETTHLQIEKLTEELKRLENV
;
A
#
# COMPACT_ATOMS: atom_id res chain seq x y z
N MET A 1 10.06 10.33 -24.78
CA MET A 1 9.57 9.70 -23.53
C MET A 1 8.48 8.79 -24.02
N ASP A 2 8.73 7.48 -24.03
CA ASP A 2 7.79 6.52 -24.61
C ASP A 2 6.51 6.57 -23.77
N ASP A 3 5.45 7.12 -24.36
CA ASP A 3 4.11 7.04 -23.77
C ASP A 3 3.79 5.56 -23.63
N ILE A 4 3.67 5.10 -22.39
CA ILE A 4 3.22 3.74 -22.13
C ILE A 4 1.74 3.73 -22.52
N ASP A 5 1.46 3.29 -23.74
CA ASP A 5 0.12 3.13 -24.29
C ASP A 5 -0.51 1.89 -23.64
N ILE A 6 -1.00 2.05 -22.41
CA ILE A 6 -1.73 1.01 -21.69
C ILE A 6 -3.19 1.12 -22.11
N ASP A 7 -3.70 0.10 -22.80
CA ASP A 7 -5.12 0.02 -23.12
C ASP A 7 -6.00 -0.07 -21.85
N LEU A 8 -7.26 0.32 -21.99
CA LEU A 8 -8.20 0.37 -20.86
C LEU A 8 -8.34 -1.00 -20.12
N PRO A 9 -8.40 -2.16 -20.80
CA PRO A 9 -8.40 -3.46 -20.13
C PRO A 9 -7.16 -3.71 -19.26
N ASN A 10 -5.96 -3.43 -19.77
CA ASN A 10 -4.72 -3.62 -19.02
C ASN A 10 -4.61 -2.61 -17.86
N ALA A 11 -5.11 -1.39 -18.03
CA ALA A 11 -5.12 -0.39 -16.98
C ALA A 11 -6.08 -0.78 -15.82
N LYS A 12 -7.24 -1.37 -16.13
CA LYS A 12 -8.15 -1.96 -15.13
C LYS A 12 -7.52 -3.14 -14.40
N LEU A 13 -6.85 -4.04 -15.13
CA LEU A 13 -6.14 -5.16 -14.52
C LEU A 13 -5.04 -4.69 -13.57
N ALA A 14 -4.25 -3.70 -14.00
CA ALA A 14 -3.22 -3.09 -13.16
C ALA A 14 -3.82 -2.48 -11.89
N TYR A 15 -4.93 -1.74 -12.01
CA TYR A 15 -5.66 -1.22 -10.86
C TYR A 15 -6.09 -2.33 -9.89
N THR A 16 -6.71 -3.40 -10.37
CA THR A 16 -7.14 -4.52 -9.51
C THR A 16 -5.96 -5.19 -8.81
N ILE A 17 -4.85 -5.43 -9.51
CA ILE A 17 -3.64 -6.01 -8.93
C ILE A 17 -3.11 -5.12 -7.80
N ILE A 18 -2.99 -3.82 -8.07
CA ILE A 18 -2.47 -2.85 -7.10
C ILE A 18 -3.40 -2.76 -5.88
N GLN A 19 -4.71 -2.73 -6.10
CA GLN A 19 -5.72 -2.71 -5.03
C GLN A 19 -5.62 -3.95 -4.13
N SER A 20 -5.53 -5.15 -4.71
CA SER A 20 -5.37 -6.38 -3.91
C SER A 20 -4.05 -6.43 -3.13
N LEU A 21 -2.96 -5.88 -3.69
CA LEU A 21 -1.69 -5.77 -2.97
C LEU A 21 -1.78 -4.80 -1.79
N LEU A 22 -2.51 -3.69 -1.96
CA LEU A 22 -2.74 -2.68 -0.94
C LEU A 22 -3.54 -3.26 0.24
N GLU A 23 -4.66 -3.92 -0.06
CA GLU A 23 -5.48 -4.62 0.93
C GLU A 23 -4.68 -5.70 1.68
N GLY A 24 -3.82 -6.44 0.98
CA GLY A 24 -2.94 -7.42 1.60
C GLY A 24 -1.91 -6.78 2.54
N HIS A 25 -1.37 -5.61 2.18
CA HIS A 25 -0.43 -4.87 3.03
C HIS A 25 -1.12 -4.30 4.28
N GLU A 26 -2.32 -3.75 4.15
CA GLU A 26 -3.12 -3.29 5.28
C GLU A 26 -3.41 -4.42 6.28
N ALA A 27 -3.82 -5.59 5.78
CA ALA A 27 -4.05 -6.76 6.63
C ALA A 27 -2.79 -7.22 7.39
N LEU A 28 -1.61 -7.13 6.77
CA LEU A 28 -0.33 -7.40 7.44
C LEU A 28 -0.02 -6.36 8.51
N GLY A 29 -0.32 -5.08 8.26
CA GLY A 29 -0.17 -4.01 9.22
C GLY A 29 -1.05 -4.20 10.46
N ASP A 30 -2.31 -4.58 10.26
CA ASP A 30 -3.24 -4.89 11.35
C ASP A 30 -2.77 -6.09 12.17
N LEU A 31 -2.31 -7.16 11.50
CA LEU A 31 -1.76 -8.33 12.18
C LEU A 31 -0.54 -7.96 13.04
N LEU A 32 0.34 -7.10 12.54
CA LEU A 32 1.50 -6.62 13.30
C LEU A 32 1.08 -5.86 14.56
N VAL A 33 0.03 -5.04 14.49
CA VAL A 33 -0.51 -4.35 15.68
C VAL A 33 -1.02 -5.34 16.72
N VAL A 34 -1.75 -6.37 16.28
CA VAL A 34 -2.22 -7.44 17.17
C VAL A 34 -1.03 -8.19 17.81
N MET A 35 0.00 -8.50 17.02
CA MET A 35 1.22 -9.13 17.53
C MET A 35 1.96 -8.24 18.53
N ALA A 36 2.02 -6.92 18.29
CA ALA A 36 2.65 -5.98 19.20
C ALA A 36 1.97 -5.94 20.58
N HIS A 37 0.64 -6.12 20.62
CA HIS A 37 -0.10 -6.24 21.89
C HIS A 37 0.18 -7.53 22.66
N ALA A 38 0.71 -8.57 22.00
CA ALA A 38 1.09 -9.82 22.65
C ALA A 38 2.51 -9.81 23.22
N LEU A 39 3.31 -8.78 22.89
CA LEU A 39 4.67 -8.61 23.41
C LEU A 39 4.65 -7.83 24.72
N ASP A 40 5.59 -8.14 25.61
CA ASP A 40 5.84 -7.30 26.78
C ASP A 40 6.47 -5.95 26.36
N GLU A 41 6.38 -4.97 27.27
CA GLU A 41 6.80 -3.59 27.00
C GLU A 41 8.29 -3.46 26.66
N ASP A 42 9.16 -4.25 27.29
CA ASP A 42 10.60 -4.17 27.07
C ASP A 42 10.98 -4.80 25.73
N THR A 43 10.35 -5.92 25.37
CA THR A 43 10.50 -6.53 24.04
C THR A 43 9.98 -5.61 22.94
N LEU A 44 8.84 -4.94 23.15
CA LEU A 44 8.29 -3.97 22.20
C LEU A 44 9.22 -2.77 22.01
N LYS A 45 9.80 -2.23 23.09
CA LYS A 45 10.80 -1.14 23.02
C LYS A 45 12.04 -1.58 22.26
N ALA A 46 12.55 -2.78 22.52
CA ALA A 46 13.70 -3.32 21.80
C ALA A 46 13.39 -3.45 20.30
N LEU A 47 12.22 -4.00 19.95
CA LEU A 47 11.75 -4.12 18.57
C LEU A 47 11.64 -2.75 17.89
N ALA A 48 11.06 -1.75 18.56
CA ALA A 48 10.88 -0.41 17.99
C ALA A 48 12.20 0.30 17.66
N ASN A 49 13.30 -0.10 18.29
CA ASN A 49 14.64 0.44 18.04
C ASN A 49 15.39 -0.28 16.89
N THR A 50 14.82 -1.34 16.32
CA THR A 50 15.44 -2.08 15.21
C THR A 50 15.34 -1.33 13.88
N GLY A 51 16.26 -1.60 12.95
CA GLY A 51 16.20 -1.03 11.60
C GLY A 51 15.00 -1.54 10.81
N GLU A 52 14.54 -2.76 11.09
CA GLU A 52 13.37 -3.41 10.51
C GLU A 52 12.10 -2.64 10.85
N TRP A 53 11.95 -2.20 12.10
CA TRP A 53 10.82 -1.38 12.53
C TRP A 53 10.80 -0.03 11.80
N HIS A 54 11.96 0.61 11.65
CA HIS A 54 12.07 1.87 10.91
C HIS A 54 11.68 1.69 9.43
N LYS A 55 12.19 0.64 8.77
CA LYS A 55 11.81 0.28 7.39
C LYS A 55 10.31 0.03 7.25
N TYR A 56 9.69 -0.63 8.22
CA TYR A 56 8.24 -0.85 8.23
C TYR A 56 7.48 0.48 8.33
N LEU A 57 7.86 1.38 9.25
CA LEU A 57 7.22 2.68 9.39
C LEU A 57 7.38 3.55 8.13
N GLU A 58 8.54 3.51 7.47
CA GLU A 58 8.75 4.17 6.18
C GLU A 58 7.86 3.56 5.09
N SER A 59 7.79 2.23 5.01
CA SER A 59 6.89 1.53 4.09
C SER A 59 5.43 1.91 4.32
N LYS A 60 4.99 2.05 5.57
CA LYS A 60 3.62 2.46 5.90
C LYS A 60 3.31 3.88 5.39
N ARG A 61 4.22 4.83 5.57
CA ARG A 61 4.07 6.21 5.02
C ARG A 61 4.06 6.23 3.50
N ALA A 62 4.91 5.42 2.86
CA ALA A 62 4.91 5.29 1.41
C ALA A 62 3.60 4.68 0.89
N LEU A 63 3.01 3.75 1.64
CA LEU A 63 1.71 3.14 1.33
C LEU A 63 0.58 4.17 1.35
N GLU A 64 0.53 5.06 2.34
CA GLU A 64 -0.46 6.16 2.39
C GLU A 64 -0.39 7.04 1.15
N THR A 65 0.83 7.33 0.67
CA THR A 65 1.03 8.08 -0.58
C THR A 65 0.57 7.28 -1.80
N THR A 66 0.83 5.97 -1.80
CA THR A 66 0.42 5.06 -2.88
C THR A 66 -1.11 4.97 -2.98
N HIS A 67 -1.80 4.94 -1.83
CA HIS A 67 -3.26 4.95 -1.75
C HIS A 67 -3.86 6.16 -2.49
N LEU A 68 -3.31 7.36 -2.24
CA LEU A 68 -3.72 8.60 -2.91
C LEU A 68 -3.43 8.59 -4.43
N GLN A 69 -2.37 7.91 -4.86
CA GLN A 69 -2.05 7.78 -6.29
C GLN A 69 -3.02 6.83 -7.01
N ILE A 70 -3.45 5.77 -6.34
CA ILE A 70 -4.45 4.82 -6.87
C ILE A 70 -5.82 5.48 -6.99
N GLU A 71 -6.21 6.33 -6.04
CA GLU A 71 -7.44 7.13 -6.14
C GLU A 71 -7.43 8.00 -7.41
N LYS A 72 -6.31 8.69 -7.67
CA LYS A 72 -6.13 9.48 -8.90
C LYS A 72 -6.19 8.61 -10.16
N LEU A 73 -5.52 7.45 -10.15
CA LEU A 73 -5.60 6.49 -11.27
C LEU A 73 -7.06 6.08 -11.53
N THR A 74 -7.82 5.83 -10.47
CA THR A 74 -9.24 5.46 -10.57
C THR A 74 -10.08 6.57 -11.18
N GLU A 75 -9.83 7.82 -10.81
CA GLU A 75 -10.50 8.98 -11.41
C GLU A 75 -10.19 9.11 -12.90
N GLU A 76 -8.95 8.90 -13.32
CA GLU A 76 -8.57 8.91 -14.74
C GLU A 76 -9.23 7.77 -15.52
N LEU A 77 -9.26 6.56 -14.96
CA LEU A 77 -9.93 5.42 -15.59
C LEU A 77 -11.43 5.69 -15.79
N LYS A 78 -12.10 6.27 -14.78
CA LYS A 78 -13.50 6.70 -14.89
C LYS A 78 -13.71 7.78 -15.95
N ARG A 79 -12.75 8.70 -16.14
CA ARG A 79 -12.80 9.69 -17.22
C ARG A 79 -12.73 9.01 -18.59
N LEU A 80 -11.81 8.06 -18.76
CA LEU A 80 -11.61 7.34 -20.01
C LEU A 80 -12.78 6.39 -20.36
N GLU A 81 -13.50 5.87 -19.36
CA GLU A 81 -14.72 5.06 -19.57
C GLU A 81 -15.94 5.88 -19.99
N ASN A 82 -15.99 7.17 -19.64
CA ASN A 82 -17.12 8.07 -19.93
C ASN A 82 -16.93 8.89 -21.23
N VAL A 83 -15.91 8.56 -22.03
CA VAL A 83 -15.64 9.10 -23.38
C VAL A 83 -15.96 8.03 -24.40
#